data_AF-A0AAE0RM75-F1
#
_entry.id   AF-A0AAE0RM75-F1
#
_cell.length_a   1.000
_cell.length_b   1.000
_cell.length_c   1.000
_cell.angle_alpha   90.00
_cell.angle_beta   90.00
_cell.angle_gamma   90.00
#
_symmetry.space_group_name_H-M   'P 1'
#
loop_
_entity.id
_entity.type
_entity.pdbx_description
1 polymer ?
#
loop_
_entity_poly.entity_id
_entity_poly.type
_entity_poly.pdbx_seq_one_letter_code
_entity_poly.pdbx_strand_id
1 'polypeptide(L)'
;MAATVLKTLAKLTIGVGAVYVTVDQGVWDGTGQGDSALNRVKQSVLPATSEYLQKVPSVSDVRRTVLSKWNSGVETAFTSMASTPEATGKYCRQATNYIKKSLKS
;
A
#
# COMPACT_ATOMS: atom_id res chain seq x y z
N MET A 1 14.01 8.37 9.76
CA MET A 1 12.52 8.29 9.80
C MET A 1 11.85 9.14 8.72
N ALA A 2 12.22 10.43 8.54
CA ALA A 2 11.63 11.30 7.51
C ALA A 2 11.74 10.78 6.06
N ALA A 3 12.91 10.26 5.67
CA ALA A 3 13.12 9.72 4.32
C ALA A 3 12.22 8.51 3.99
N THR A 4 11.96 7.64 4.97
CA THR A 4 11.06 6.48 4.81
C THR A 4 9.61 6.90 4.63
N VAL A 5 9.18 7.93 5.37
CA VAL A 5 7.82 8.50 5.26
C VAL A 5 7.62 9.17 3.89
N LEU A 6 8.57 9.99 3.46
CA LEU A 6 8.53 10.64 2.14
C LEU A 6 8.50 9.63 1.00
N LYS A 7 9.32 8.58 1.08
CA LYS A 7 9.32 7.49 0.09
C LYS A 7 7.99 6.75 0.03
N THR A 8 7.34 6.55 1.18
CA THR A 8 6.04 5.87 1.26
C THR A 8 4.93 6.76 0.69
N LEU A 9 4.93 8.04 1.04
CA LEU A 9 4.00 9.03 0.49
C LEU A 9 4.13 9.15 -1.02
N ALA A 10 5.34 9.27 -1.56
CA ALA A 10 5.57 9.35 -3.00
C ALA A 10 5.00 8.12 -3.73
N LYS A 11 5.22 6.91 -3.19
CA LYS A 11 4.64 5.68 -3.75
C LYS A 11 3.12 5.67 -3.71
N LEU A 12 2.52 6.15 -2.62
CA LEU A 12 1.06 6.25 -2.50
C LEU A 12 0.50 7.25 -3.51
N THR A 13 1.10 8.43 -3.65
CA THR A 13 0.67 9.45 -4.63
C THR A 13 0.72 8.92 -6.05
N ILE A 14 1.82 8.27 -6.44
CA ILE A 14 1.96 7.66 -7.77
C ILE A 14 0.91 6.56 -7.97
N GLY A 15 0.72 5.69 -6.98
CA GLY A 15 -0.27 4.62 -7.05
C GLY A 15 -1.70 5.14 -7.20
N VAL A 16 -2.09 6.13 -6.40
CA VAL A 16 -3.43 6.75 -6.45
C VAL A 16 -3.64 7.47 -7.79
N GLY A 17 -2.63 8.19 -8.29
CA GLY A 17 -2.70 8.85 -9.59
C GLY A 17 -2.90 7.85 -10.74
N ALA A 18 -2.18 6.73 -10.72
CA ALA A 18 -2.38 5.68 -11.71
C ALA A 18 -3.80 5.09 -11.66
N VAL A 19 -4.32 4.82 -10.46
CA VAL A 19 -5.70 4.34 -10.30
C VAL A 19 -6.70 5.36 -10.85
N TYR A 20 -6.57 6.64 -10.50
CA TYR A 20 -7.45 7.70 -11.00
C TYR A 20 -7.49 7.75 -12.52
N VAL A 21 -6.32 7.73 -13.18
CA VAL A 21 -6.23 7.72 -14.65
C VAL A 21 -6.93 6.49 -15.24
N THR A 22 -6.76 5.31 -14.64
CA THR A 22 -7.43 4.10 -15.15
C THR A 22 -8.96 4.12 -14.95
N VAL A 23 -9.45 4.80 -13.92
CA VAL A 23 -10.89 5.02 -13.72
C VAL A 23 -11.43 6.00 -14.75
N ASP A 24 -10.74 7.12 -14.98
CA ASP A 24 -11.11 8.12 -16.00
C ASP A 24 -11.10 7.56 -17.42
N GLN A 25 -10.15 6.65 -17.73
CA GLN A 25 -10.10 5.94 -19.01
C GLN A 25 -11.14 4.81 -19.15
N GLY A 26 -11.98 4.57 -18.14
CA GLY A 26 -13.01 3.54 -18.20
C GLY A 26 -12.46 2.11 -18.23
N VAL A 27 -11.21 1.88 -17.79
CA VAL A 27 -10.57 0.55 -17.78
C VAL A 27 -11.32 -0.43 -16.88
N TRP A 28 -11.95 0.09 -15.83
CA TRP A 28 -12.72 -0.67 -14.85
C TRP A 28 -14.21 -0.78 -15.21
N ASP A 29 -14.64 -0.09 -16.26
CA ASP A 29 -16.04 -0.12 -16.67
C ASP A 29 -16.32 -1.40 -17.46
N GLY A 30 -17.44 -2.06 -17.17
CA GLY A 30 -17.84 -3.31 -17.82
C GLY A 30 -18.38 -3.12 -19.25
N THR A 31 -18.41 -1.88 -19.72
CA THR A 31 -18.87 -1.50 -21.06
C THR A 31 -17.67 -1.33 -22.01
N GLY A 32 -17.88 -1.40 -23.33
CA GLY A 32 -16.83 -1.51 -24.37
C GLY A 32 -15.73 -0.43 -24.41
N GLN A 33 -15.74 0.53 -23.49
CA GLN A 33 -14.66 1.48 -23.24
C GLN A 33 -13.42 0.79 -22.66
N GLY A 34 -13.58 -0.20 -21.77
CA GLY A 34 -12.46 -0.98 -21.23
C GLY A 34 -11.72 -1.77 -22.31
N ASP A 35 -12.45 -2.41 -23.23
CA ASP A 35 -11.88 -3.12 -24.38
C ASP A 35 -11.19 -2.17 -25.37
N SER A 36 -11.74 -0.96 -25.55
CA SER A 36 -11.13 0.07 -26.39
C SER A 36 -9.83 0.62 -25.80
N ALA A 37 -9.81 0.85 -24.48
CA ALA A 37 -8.60 1.25 -23.75
C ALA A 37 -7.54 0.15 -23.80
N LEU A 38 -7.94 -1.11 -23.59
CA LEU A 38 -7.07 -2.27 -23.73
C LEU A 38 -6.50 -2.35 -25.15
N ASN A 39 -7.32 -2.19 -26.20
CA ASN A 39 -6.84 -2.22 -27.58
C ASN A 39 -5.84 -1.10 -27.90
N ARG A 40 -6.01 0.11 -27.36
CA ARG A 40 -5.03 1.20 -27.50
C ARG A 40 -3.70 0.84 -26.85
N VAL A 41 -3.73 0.32 -25.63
CA VAL A 41 -2.52 -0.17 -24.94
C VAL A 41 -1.89 -1.32 -25.74
N LYS A 42 -2.72 -2.23 -26.27
CA LYS A 42 -2.25 -3.34 -27.09
C LYS A 42 -1.52 -2.86 -28.35
N GLN A 43 -2.03 -1.83 -29.02
CA GLN A 43 -1.43 -1.30 -30.25
C GLN A 43 -0.19 -0.44 -30.00
N SER A 44 -0.18 0.36 -28.93
CA SER A 44 0.92 1.30 -28.67
C SER A 44 2.05 0.75 -27.81
N VAL A 45 1.77 -0.20 -26.91
CA VAL A 45 2.71 -0.64 -25.86
C VAL A 45 3.22 -2.06 -26.11
N LEU A 46 2.36 -3.02 -26.49
CA LEU A 46 2.78 -4.41 -26.69
C LEU A 46 3.91 -4.62 -27.70
N PRO A 47 3.98 -3.90 -28.85
CA PRO A 47 5.07 -4.10 -29.81
C PRO A 47 6.45 -3.82 -29.20
N ALA A 48 6.52 -2.98 -28.16
CA ALA A 48 7.75 -2.57 -27.50
C ALA A 48 8.05 -3.33 -26.19
N THR A 49 7.15 -4.19 -25.69
CA THR A 49 7.25 -4.78 -24.33
C THR A 49 6.87 -6.26 -24.24
N SER A 50 6.99 -7.03 -25.32
CA SER A 50 6.70 -8.47 -25.33
C SER A 50 7.39 -9.27 -24.22
N GLU A 51 8.61 -8.90 -23.84
CA GLU A 51 9.37 -9.50 -22.74
C GLU A 51 8.68 -9.32 -21.36
N TYR A 52 7.97 -8.22 -21.16
CA TYR A 52 7.33 -7.89 -19.88
C TYR A 52 5.97 -8.56 -19.71
N LEU A 53 5.30 -8.92 -20.81
CA LEU A 53 4.04 -9.66 -20.76
C LEU A 53 4.21 -11.04 -20.13
N GLN A 54 5.36 -11.68 -20.38
CA GLN A 54 5.69 -12.97 -19.78
C GLN A 54 5.91 -12.87 -18.26
N LYS A 55 6.15 -11.65 -17.74
CA LYS A 55 6.33 -11.36 -16.32
C LYS A 55 5.04 -10.87 -15.64
N VAL A 56 3.94 -10.70 -16.38
CA VAL A 56 2.65 -10.32 -15.80
C VAL A 56 2.13 -11.50 -14.97
N PRO A 57 1.88 -11.30 -13.67
CA PRO A 57 1.39 -12.37 -12.80
C PRO A 57 0.00 -12.82 -13.26
N SER A 58 -0.27 -14.11 -13.09
CA SER A 58 -1.61 -14.66 -13.38
C SER A 58 -2.66 -14.04 -12.46
N VAL A 59 -3.92 -14.04 -12.88
CA VAL A 59 -5.04 -13.57 -12.05
C VAL A 59 -5.10 -14.32 -10.71
N SER A 60 -4.80 -15.63 -10.72
CA SER A 60 -4.70 -16.45 -9.51
C SER A 60 -3.56 -16.00 -8.59
N ASP A 61 -2.40 -15.63 -9.12
CA ASP A 61 -1.27 -15.14 -8.33
C ASP A 61 -1.56 -13.79 -7.70
N VAL A 62 -2.19 -12.88 -8.44
CA VAL A 62 -2.65 -11.59 -7.93
C VAL A 62 -3.65 -11.83 -6.80
N ARG A 63 -4.67 -12.67 -7.01
CA ARG A 63 -5.69 -12.97 -5.99
C ARG A 63 -5.07 -13.55 -4.72
N ARG A 64 -4.18 -14.54 -4.85
CA ARG A 64 -3.49 -15.16 -3.72
C ARG A 64 -2.65 -14.14 -2.95
N THR A 65 -1.91 -13.29 -3.67
CA THR A 65 -1.05 -12.27 -3.06
C THR A 65 -1.88 -11.24 -2.31
N VAL A 66 -2.96 -10.74 -2.90
CA VAL A 66 -3.86 -9.76 -2.28
C VAL A 66 -4.47 -10.34 -0.99
N LEU A 67 -4.99 -11.55 -1.04
CA LEU A 67 -5.57 -12.21 0.15
C LEU A 67 -4.53 -12.41 1.26
N SER A 68 -3.33 -12.88 0.92
CA SER A 68 -2.26 -13.08 1.89
C SER A 68 -1.82 -11.76 2.55
N LYS A 69 -1.65 -10.70 1.75
CA LYS A 69 -1.27 -9.37 2.26
C LYS A 69 -2.36 -8.75 3.12
N TRP A 70 -3.62 -8.92 2.75
CA TRP A 70 -4.75 -8.46 3.55
C TRP A 70 -4.75 -9.13 4.93
N ASN A 71 -4.68 -10.46 4.97
CA ASN A 71 -4.68 -11.21 6.23
C ASN A 71 -3.50 -10.82 7.14
N SER A 72 -2.30 -10.71 6.57
CA SER A 72 -1.12 -10.26 7.31
C SER A 72 -1.28 -8.82 7.82
N GLY A 73 -1.91 -7.94 7.05
CA GLY A 73 -2.22 -6.58 7.46
C GLY A 73 -3.19 -6.54 8.63
N VAL A 74 -4.28 -7.30 8.55
CA VAL A 74 -5.27 -7.45 9.62
C VAL A 74 -4.60 -7.97 10.90
N GLU A 75 -3.84 -9.05 10.81
CA GLU A 75 -3.10 -9.63 11.94
C GLU A 75 -2.12 -8.62 12.56
N THR A 76 -1.37 -7.90 11.72
CA THR A 76 -0.43 -6.87 12.19
C THR A 76 -1.16 -5.75 12.92
N ALA A 77 -2.31 -5.29 12.41
CA ALA A 77 -3.09 -4.22 13.02
C ALA A 77 -3.60 -4.64 14.41
N PHE A 78 -4.21 -5.83 14.53
CA PHE A 78 -4.70 -6.33 15.81
C PHE A 78 -3.58 -6.64 16.80
N THR A 79 -2.46 -7.22 16.34
CA THR A 79 -1.29 -7.47 17.19
C THR A 79 -0.68 -6.17 17.70
N SER A 80 -0.56 -5.17 16.83
CA SER A 80 -0.05 -3.84 17.21
C SER A 80 -0.96 -3.18 18.24
N MET A 81 -2.27 -3.23 18.02
CA MET A 81 -3.26 -2.69 18.96
C MET A 81 -3.24 -3.41 20.30
N ALA A 82 -3.13 -4.74 20.31
CA ALA A 82 -3.01 -5.54 21.52
C ALA A 82 -1.72 -5.25 22.31
N SER A 83 -0.63 -4.90 21.63
CA SER A 83 0.64 -4.54 22.27
C SER A 83 0.71 -3.08 22.77
N THR A 84 -0.27 -2.25 22.39
CA THR A 84 -0.29 -0.82 22.71
C THR A 84 -0.42 -0.53 24.22
N PRO A 85 -1.24 -1.23 25.02
CA PRO A 85 -1.34 -0.99 26.47
C PRO A 85 0.00 -1.19 27.21
N GLU A 86 0.79 -2.20 26.82
CA GLU A 86 2.09 -2.48 27.43
C GLU A 86 3.14 -1.43 27.06
N ALA A 87 3.17 -1.05 25.77
CA ALA A 87 4.06 0.01 25.28
C ALA A 87 3.71 1.37 25.92
N THR A 88 2.43 1.76 25.89
CA THR A 88 1.95 3.01 26.49
C THR A 88 2.21 3.03 28.00
N GLY A 89 1.98 1.92 28.71
CA GLY A 89 2.28 1.82 30.15
C GLY A 89 3.77 2.00 30.47
N LYS A 90 4.67 1.45 29.65
CA LYS A 90 6.12 1.66 29.79
C LYS A 90 6.53 3.11 29.54
N TYR A 91 6.06 3.71 28.43
CA TYR A 91 6.39 5.10 28.10
C TYR A 91 5.82 6.08 29.12
N CYS A 92 4.60 5.85 29.60
CA CYS A 92 3.98 6.69 30.62
C CYS A 92 4.76 6.61 31.94
N ARG A 93 5.18 5.41 32.37
CA ARG A 93 6.04 5.25 33.56
C ARG A 93 7.39 5.96 33.42
N GLN A 94 8.04 5.84 32.27
CA GLN A 94 9.30 6.52 31.99
C GLN A 94 9.13 8.05 32.03
N ALA A 95 8.06 8.58 31.44
CA ALA A 95 7.75 10.00 31.47
C ALA A 95 7.50 10.50 32.91
N THR A 96 6.70 9.79 33.71
CA THR A 96 6.50 10.14 35.12
C THR A 96 7.79 10.07 35.94
N ASN A 97 8.65 9.08 35.70
CA ASN A 97 9.93 8.98 36.40
C ASN A 97 10.89 10.10 36.01
N TYR A 98 10.89 10.52 34.74
CA TYR A 98 11.67 11.65 34.26
C TYR A 98 11.23 12.95 34.94
N ILE A 99 9.93 13.25 34.92
CA ILE A 99 9.36 14.45 35.58
C ILE A 99 9.66 14.44 37.08
N LYS A 100 9.47 13.29 37.74
CA LYS A 100 9.72 13.15 39.18
C LYS A 100 11.20 13.33 39.54
N LYS A 101 12.11 12.96 38.65
CA LYS A 101 13.56 13.20 38.80
C LYS A 101 13.92 14.66 38.58
N SER A 102 13.31 15.32 37.59
CA SER A 102 13.48 16.75 37.32
C SER A 102 12.93 17.66 38.41
N LEU A 103 11.89 17.24 39.14
CA LEU A 103 11.31 17.99 40.27
C LEU A 103 12.04 17.76 41.61
N LYS A 104 12.92 16.76 41.68
CA LYS A 104 13.73 16.45 42.88
C LYS A 104 15.16 17.00 42.80
N SER A 105 15.53 17.64 41.69
CA SER A 105 16.76 18.42 41.51
C SER A 105 16.47 19.90 41.70
#